data_AF-M5TVZ0-F1
#
_entry.id   AF-M5TVZ0-F1
#
_cell.length_a   1.000
_cell.length_b   1.000
_cell.length_c   1.000
_cell.angle_alpha   90.00
_cell.angle_beta   90.00
_cell.angle_gamma   90.00
#
_symmetry.space_group_name_H-M   'P 1'
#
loop_
_entity.id
_entity.type
_entity.pdbx_description
1 polymer ?
#
loop_
_entity_poly.entity_id
_entity_poly.type
_entity_poly.pdbx_seq_one_letter_code
_entity_poly.pdbx_strand_id
1 'polypeptide(L)'
;MSEPAVFVVIRDHEKRFYYDRWAHVFLYRNLVWGPDALDSWLAGEQPHDDDGDWFAESCGGVVVDHDRRKITWDGDDEALSVPRVSNVLNTLLETAWQGYDVEYAVHGLQSLANAAGVELEDEDVEDDDFEDQDADEDKLDEEFSDEEFADAPPQRSQTRLIESKEERLGDRPETVRDAAGIYDEDELDEDEEEDEPGEFEDDSPRAWITLINEQGVVRHRHLEELSRDLFLCDKNAFRQLLALKPNDVPPESVVTEGIWFDFKRREIGYWGNHQARRDLAVLQRSWQQWHVQWAENGYTDHCAVSGPIGIPMTDEEALATLTPRILSTKRIDLGNIIGALGGQLKKTVVKGVGCLTVLICLPVLLFGLIAGKMQAALITIGVVVVGVAIVFKLVERKFKRKFNDSSIGMFARDQDAAETRAPVAGPLDPAERRARLDQLLLAAGLPPLQDIEKHVDEDDELKELL
;
A
#
# COMPACT_ATOMS: atom_id res chain seq x y z
N MET A 1 -8.27 6.50 7.65
CA MET A 1 -7.82 7.38 8.76
C MET A 1 -7.29 8.66 8.13
N SER A 2 -6.88 9.69 8.87
CA SER A 2 -6.07 10.76 8.25
C SER A 2 -4.67 10.23 7.99
N GLU A 3 -4.07 10.60 6.87
CA GLU A 3 -2.66 10.30 6.56
C GLU A 3 -1.91 11.61 6.40
N PRO A 4 -1.58 12.23 7.54
CA PRO A 4 -0.88 13.49 7.55
C PRO A 4 0.54 13.37 7.02
N ALA A 5 0.95 14.42 6.32
CA ALA A 5 2.33 14.61 5.91
C ALA A 5 2.85 15.96 6.39
N VAL A 6 4.10 15.93 6.82
CA VAL A 6 4.85 17.11 7.24
C VAL A 6 5.72 17.63 6.11
N PHE A 7 5.88 18.95 6.04
CA PHE A 7 6.79 19.61 5.11
C PHE A 7 7.79 20.44 5.93
N VAL A 8 9.06 20.10 5.83
CA VAL A 8 10.14 20.85 6.46
C VAL A 8 10.88 21.62 5.38
N VAL A 9 10.85 22.94 5.45
CA VAL A 9 11.61 23.81 4.54
C VAL A 9 12.79 24.40 5.30
N ILE A 10 14.01 24.14 4.82
CA ILE A 10 15.25 24.66 5.39
C ILE A 10 15.82 25.70 4.43
N ARG A 11 16.00 26.93 4.92
CA ARG A 11 16.58 28.05 4.16
C ARG A 11 17.31 28.99 5.10
N ASP A 12 18.52 29.41 4.72
CA ASP A 12 19.36 30.28 5.53
C ASP A 12 19.58 29.70 6.95
N HIS A 13 19.68 28.37 7.05
CA HIS A 13 19.73 27.59 8.29
C HIS A 13 18.50 27.68 9.21
N GLU A 14 17.41 28.30 8.76
CA GLU A 14 16.12 28.35 9.45
C GLU A 14 15.24 27.20 8.97
N LYS A 15 14.66 26.44 9.91
CA LYS A 15 13.68 25.39 9.61
C LYS A 15 12.27 25.95 9.77
N ARG A 16 11.40 25.64 8.82
CA ARG A 16 9.96 25.94 8.91
C ARG A 16 9.17 24.67 8.68
N PHE A 17 8.22 24.43 9.56
CA PHE A 17 7.37 23.25 9.55
C PHE A 17 5.99 23.62 9.04
N TYR A 18 5.49 22.84 8.11
CA TYR A 18 4.12 22.91 7.62
C TYR A 18 3.50 21.54 7.69
N TYR A 19 2.17 21.48 7.75
CA TYR A 19 1.46 20.25 7.99
C TYR A 19 0.25 20.19 7.08
N ASP A 20 0.10 19.09 6.36
CA ASP A 20 -1.12 18.81 5.60
C ASP A 20 -1.64 17.43 5.97
N ARG A 21 -2.87 17.40 6.46
CA ARG A 21 -3.53 16.19 6.99
C ARG A 21 -3.72 15.06 5.97
N TRP A 22 -3.58 15.35 4.68
CA TRP A 22 -3.90 14.42 3.59
C TRP A 22 -2.81 14.32 2.53
N ALA A 23 -1.70 15.04 2.70
CA ALA A 23 -0.71 15.11 1.64
C ALA A 23 0.13 13.84 1.52
N HIS A 24 0.12 12.92 2.49
CA HIS A 24 0.87 11.66 2.41
C HIS A 24 0.48 10.83 1.17
N VAL A 25 -0.83 10.62 0.98
CA VAL A 25 -1.41 9.82 -0.12
C VAL A 25 -1.07 10.37 -1.52
N PHE A 26 -0.80 11.66 -1.62
CA PHE A 26 -0.54 12.34 -2.90
C PHE A 26 0.66 13.27 -2.82
N LEU A 27 1.69 12.87 -2.09
CA LEU A 27 2.82 13.77 -1.84
C LEU A 27 3.51 14.14 -3.14
N TYR A 28 3.78 13.14 -3.99
CA TYR A 28 4.39 13.33 -5.30
C TYR A 28 3.59 14.27 -6.21
N ARG A 29 2.25 14.31 -6.12
CA ARG A 29 1.40 15.25 -6.88
C ARG A 29 1.77 16.70 -6.61
N ASN A 30 2.24 17.01 -5.40
CA ASN A 30 2.71 18.35 -5.04
C ASN A 30 4.18 18.56 -5.46
N LEU A 31 5.00 17.52 -5.37
CA LEU A 31 6.44 17.61 -5.66
C LEU A 31 6.75 17.73 -7.15
N VAL A 32 5.99 17.10 -8.05
CA VAL A 32 6.28 17.10 -9.51
C VAL A 32 6.30 18.48 -10.17
N TRP A 33 5.85 19.53 -9.49
CA TRP A 33 5.86 20.91 -10.01
C TRP A 33 7.11 21.71 -9.64
N GLY A 34 8.03 21.11 -8.89
CA GLY A 34 9.31 21.72 -8.52
C GLY A 34 9.23 22.68 -7.31
N PRO A 35 10.39 23.25 -6.92
CA PRO A 35 10.52 24.02 -5.68
C PRO A 35 9.64 25.26 -5.61
N ASP A 36 9.59 26.06 -6.69
CA ASP A 36 8.83 27.33 -6.70
C ASP A 36 7.32 27.11 -6.51
N ALA A 37 6.80 26.02 -7.10
CA ALA A 37 5.38 25.67 -7.00
C ALA A 37 5.03 25.16 -5.60
N LEU A 38 5.92 24.37 -4.97
CA LEU A 38 5.75 23.91 -3.61
C LEU A 38 5.83 25.08 -2.62
N ASP A 39 6.84 25.95 -2.75
CA ASP A 39 7.01 27.14 -1.92
C ASP A 39 5.78 28.06 -1.98
N SER A 40 5.27 28.32 -3.19
CA SER A 40 4.08 29.15 -3.38
C SER A 40 2.84 28.54 -2.73
N TRP A 41 2.74 27.21 -2.70
CA TRP A 41 1.63 26.51 -2.06
C TRP A 41 1.74 26.52 -0.53
N LEU A 42 2.94 26.33 0.01
CA LEU A 42 3.23 26.39 1.45
C LEU A 42 3.14 27.81 2.02
N ALA A 43 3.44 28.84 1.23
CA ALA A 43 3.33 30.23 1.65
C ALA A 43 1.90 30.68 2.02
N GLY A 44 0.89 29.90 1.62
CA GLY A 44 -0.50 30.11 2.04
C GLY A 44 -0.80 29.63 3.46
N GLU A 45 0.13 28.93 4.11
CA GLU A 45 -0.01 28.34 5.43
C GLU A 45 0.90 29.03 6.45
N GLN A 46 0.44 29.14 7.69
CA GLN A 46 1.28 29.61 8.78
C GLN A 46 2.20 28.47 9.21
N PRO A 47 3.53 28.69 9.27
CA PRO A 47 4.44 27.70 9.84
C PRO A 47 4.00 27.32 11.26
N HIS A 48 4.16 26.05 11.61
CA HIS A 48 4.03 25.60 12.98
C HIS A 48 5.30 25.94 13.77
N ASP A 49 5.12 26.51 14.95
CA ASP A 49 6.22 26.93 15.85
C ASP A 49 6.81 25.77 16.68
N ASP A 50 6.21 24.58 16.60
CA ASP A 50 6.56 23.42 17.43
C ASP A 50 7.51 22.46 16.69
N ASP A 51 8.71 22.29 17.24
CA ASP A 51 9.76 21.43 16.72
C ASP A 51 9.74 20.00 17.33
N GLY A 52 8.93 19.76 18.37
CA GLY A 52 8.95 18.52 19.15
C GLY A 52 8.06 17.38 18.63
N ASP A 53 6.78 17.65 18.34
CA ASP A 53 5.77 16.58 18.21
C ASP A 53 5.31 16.29 16.77
N TRP A 54 5.89 16.94 15.76
CA TRP A 54 5.41 16.85 14.38
C TRP A 54 5.61 15.46 13.74
N PHE A 55 6.57 14.67 14.24
CA PHE A 55 6.82 13.30 13.77
C PHE A 55 5.80 12.30 14.28
N ALA A 56 5.41 12.41 15.56
CA ALA A 56 4.55 11.43 16.21
C ALA A 56 3.17 11.33 15.55
N GLU A 57 2.71 12.43 14.95
CA GLU A 57 1.40 12.49 14.29
C GLU A 57 1.47 12.35 12.76
N SER A 58 2.63 12.19 12.13
CA SER A 58 2.78 12.14 10.67
C SER A 58 2.90 10.70 10.15
N CYS A 59 2.40 10.43 8.94
CA CYS A 59 2.61 9.15 8.25
C CYS A 59 3.81 9.20 7.28
N GLY A 60 4.16 10.39 6.81
CA GLY A 60 5.33 10.65 5.96
C GLY A 60 5.52 12.15 5.78
N GLY A 61 6.16 12.58 4.69
CA GLY A 61 6.41 14.00 4.46
C GLY A 61 7.57 14.31 3.52
N VAL A 62 8.01 15.56 3.53
CA VAL A 62 9.12 16.03 2.72
C VAL A 62 9.99 17.00 3.49
N VAL A 63 11.30 16.84 3.35
CA VAL A 63 12.31 17.82 3.77
C VAL A 63 12.92 18.44 2.53
N VAL A 64 12.78 19.76 2.39
CA VAL A 64 13.40 20.55 1.33
C VAL A 64 14.50 21.41 1.93
N ASP A 65 15.75 21.03 1.70
CA ASP A 65 16.92 21.78 2.09
C ASP A 65 17.40 22.65 0.92
N HIS A 66 17.01 23.92 0.92
CA HIS A 66 17.44 24.87 -0.11
C HIS A 66 18.92 25.26 0.00
N ASP A 67 19.51 25.15 1.19
CA ASP A 67 20.91 25.50 1.43
C ASP A 67 21.83 24.46 0.77
N ARG A 68 21.46 23.18 0.88
CA ARG A 68 22.18 22.06 0.26
C ARG A 68 21.65 21.67 -1.12
N ARG A 69 20.48 22.20 -1.51
CA ARG A 69 19.71 21.76 -2.67
C ARG A 69 19.47 20.26 -2.62
N LYS A 70 18.79 19.81 -1.57
CA LYS A 70 18.41 18.41 -1.38
C LYS A 70 16.94 18.32 -1.05
N ILE A 71 16.27 17.31 -1.58
CA ILE A 71 14.91 16.94 -1.20
C ILE A 71 14.91 15.48 -0.75
N THR A 72 14.37 15.23 0.43
CA THR A 72 14.13 13.88 0.95
C THR A 72 12.63 13.75 1.20
N TRP A 73 11.98 12.73 0.66
CA TRP A 73 10.52 12.62 0.74
C TRP A 73 10.02 11.19 0.96
N ASP A 74 8.92 11.06 1.67
CA ASP A 74 8.24 9.82 2.04
C ASP A 74 6.74 10.01 1.87
N GLY A 75 6.09 9.15 1.09
CA GLY A 75 4.66 9.24 0.82
C GLY A 75 4.07 7.85 0.61
N ASP A 76 2.76 7.80 0.38
CA ASP A 76 2.09 6.55 0.02
C ASP A 76 2.77 5.90 -1.19
N ASP A 77 3.27 4.69 -0.98
CA ASP A 77 4.06 3.93 -1.91
C ASP A 77 3.24 2.86 -2.63
N GLU A 78 1.94 2.73 -2.37
CA GLU A 78 1.12 1.69 -3.00
C GLU A 78 1.13 1.81 -4.53
N ALA A 79 0.94 3.03 -5.05
CA ALA A 79 1.04 3.29 -6.49
C ALA A 79 2.49 3.19 -7.02
N LEU A 80 3.48 3.23 -6.13
CA LEU A 80 4.91 3.14 -6.45
C LEU A 80 5.48 1.74 -6.20
N SER A 81 4.62 0.80 -5.80
CA SER A 81 4.98 -0.58 -5.47
C SER A 81 5.60 -1.31 -6.66
N VAL A 82 5.15 -0.98 -7.87
CA VAL A 82 5.78 -1.42 -9.13
C VAL A 82 7.01 -0.56 -9.40
N PRO A 83 8.25 -1.12 -9.41
CA PRO A 83 9.46 -0.32 -9.49
C PRO A 83 9.58 0.56 -10.74
N ARG A 84 9.00 0.14 -11.88
CA ARG A 84 8.97 0.96 -13.10
C ARG A 84 8.22 2.27 -12.89
N VAL A 85 7.11 2.25 -12.13
CA VAL A 85 6.32 3.44 -11.78
C VAL A 85 7.14 4.40 -10.90
N SER A 86 7.84 3.87 -9.89
CA SER A 86 8.75 4.68 -9.06
C SER A 86 9.88 5.30 -9.89
N ASN A 87 10.47 4.56 -10.83
CA ASN A 87 11.56 5.06 -11.69
C ASN A 87 11.13 6.22 -12.60
N VAL A 88 9.96 6.13 -13.24
CA VAL A 88 9.44 7.23 -14.08
C VAL A 88 9.06 8.45 -13.22
N LEU A 89 8.53 8.25 -12.01
CA LEU A 89 8.28 9.34 -11.08
C LEU A 89 9.58 10.02 -10.65
N ASN A 90 10.61 9.26 -10.27
CA ASN A 90 11.90 9.82 -9.89
C ASN A 90 12.51 10.63 -11.04
N THR A 91 12.40 10.15 -12.28
CA THR A 91 12.84 10.90 -13.47
C THR A 91 12.10 12.24 -13.61
N LEU A 92 10.78 12.26 -13.37
CA LEU A 92 9.98 13.49 -13.35
C LEU A 92 10.40 14.44 -12.23
N LEU A 93 10.62 13.92 -11.01
CA LEU A 93 11.03 14.71 -9.86
C LEU A 93 12.42 15.31 -10.07
N GLU A 94 13.41 14.55 -10.51
CA GLU A 94 14.75 15.05 -10.83
C GLU A 94 14.72 16.17 -11.89
N THR A 95 13.83 16.04 -12.88
CA THR A 95 13.64 17.06 -13.91
C THR A 95 12.98 18.31 -13.35
N ALA A 96 11.94 18.16 -12.52
CA ALA A 96 11.20 19.27 -11.91
C ALA A 96 12.04 20.02 -10.85
N TRP A 97 12.93 19.31 -10.17
CA TRP A 97 13.82 19.80 -9.12
C TRP A 97 15.25 19.98 -9.63
N GLN A 98 15.40 20.57 -10.83
CA GLN A 98 16.70 20.71 -11.47
C GLN A 98 17.76 21.34 -10.54
N GLY A 99 18.85 20.60 -10.33
CA GLY A 99 19.96 21.03 -9.50
C GLY A 99 19.81 20.73 -8.00
N TYR A 100 18.76 19.99 -7.63
CA TYR A 100 18.63 19.35 -6.33
C TYR A 100 19.02 17.87 -6.40
N ASP A 101 19.49 17.33 -5.29
CA ASP A 101 19.61 15.90 -5.02
C ASP A 101 18.25 15.37 -4.52
N VAL A 102 17.59 14.51 -5.31
CA VAL A 102 16.26 13.98 -5.00
C VAL A 102 16.40 12.58 -4.42
N GLU A 103 15.97 12.39 -3.18
CA GLU A 103 16.07 11.12 -2.47
C GLU A 103 14.71 10.70 -1.91
N TYR A 104 14.30 9.46 -2.17
CA TYR A 104 13.21 8.85 -1.42
C TYR A 104 13.70 8.53 -0.01
N ALA A 105 12.93 8.84 1.01
CA ALA A 105 13.29 8.62 2.41
C ALA A 105 13.23 7.12 2.67
N VAL A 106 14.32 6.42 2.36
CA VAL A 106 14.30 4.97 2.33
C VAL A 106 13.83 4.43 3.65
N HIS A 107 14.15 5.01 4.81
CA HIS A 107 13.72 4.63 6.17
C HIS A 107 12.49 5.40 6.70
N GLY A 108 11.64 5.89 5.80
CA GLY A 108 10.42 6.64 6.14
C GLY A 108 10.68 7.89 6.96
N LEU A 109 9.88 8.11 8.00
CA LEU A 109 10.02 9.23 8.95
C LEU A 109 11.42 9.36 9.55
N GLN A 110 12.14 8.27 9.81
CA GLN A 110 13.50 8.34 10.36
C GLN A 110 14.47 8.99 9.36
N SER A 111 14.35 8.68 8.06
CA SER A 111 15.12 9.35 7.01
C SER A 111 14.75 10.83 6.91
N LEU A 112 13.48 11.19 7.10
CA LEU A 112 13.05 12.58 7.14
C LEU A 112 13.59 13.33 8.37
N ALA A 113 13.63 12.73 9.56
CA ALA A 113 14.23 13.31 10.76
C ALA A 113 15.71 13.61 10.58
N ASN A 114 16.44 12.63 10.07
CA ASN A 114 17.86 12.76 9.74
C ASN A 114 18.08 13.88 8.71
N ALA A 115 17.27 13.94 7.66
CA ALA A 115 17.34 15.00 6.65
C ALA A 115 17.01 16.38 7.23
N ALA A 116 16.04 16.46 8.13
CA ALA A 116 15.68 17.68 8.85
C ALA A 116 16.72 18.07 9.90
N GLY A 117 17.70 17.21 10.23
CA GLY A 117 18.65 17.41 11.32
C GLY A 117 17.95 17.49 12.67
N VAL A 118 16.94 16.65 12.87
CA VAL A 118 16.24 16.42 14.14
C VAL A 118 16.68 15.05 14.64
N GLU A 119 17.24 15.01 15.84
CA GLU A 119 17.50 13.74 16.53
C GLU A 119 16.14 13.27 17.05
N LEU A 120 15.68 12.11 16.57
CA LEU A 120 14.58 11.43 17.24
C LEU A 120 15.15 11.00 18.58
N GLU A 121 14.58 11.49 19.68
CA GLU A 121 14.85 10.87 20.96
C GLU A 121 14.42 9.40 20.77
N ASP A 122 15.35 8.49 21.06
CA ASP A 122 14.98 7.09 21.24
C ASP A 122 13.98 7.11 22.39
N GLU A 123 12.69 7.25 22.09
CA GLU A 123 11.66 6.93 23.06
C GLU A 123 12.01 5.50 23.43
N ASP A 124 12.55 5.36 24.64
CA ASP A 124 12.62 4.09 25.34
C ASP A 124 11.18 3.62 25.28
N VAL A 125 10.86 2.82 24.25
CA VAL A 125 9.66 2.02 24.21
C VAL A 125 9.90 1.15 25.42
N GLU A 126 9.39 1.62 26.55
CA GLU A 126 9.09 0.80 27.68
C GLU A 126 8.35 -0.34 27.01
N ASP A 127 9.04 -1.47 26.85
CA ASP A 127 8.44 -2.72 26.43
C ASP A 127 7.34 -2.85 27.47
N ASP A 128 6.14 -2.41 27.11
CA ASP A 128 4.96 -2.43 27.96
C ASP A 128 4.92 -3.90 28.32
N ASP A 129 5.39 -4.20 29.54
CA ASP A 129 5.53 -5.53 30.06
C ASP A 129 4.10 -6.05 30.00
N PHE A 130 3.76 -6.68 28.87
CA PHE A 130 2.59 -7.49 28.70
C PHE A 130 2.83 -8.59 29.71
N GLU A 131 2.45 -8.31 30.96
CA GLU A 131 2.47 -9.25 32.05
C GLU A 131 1.72 -10.46 31.50
N ASP A 132 2.51 -11.48 31.14
CA ASP A 132 2.04 -12.79 30.73
C ASP A 132 0.96 -13.18 31.73
N GLN A 133 -0.30 -13.01 31.34
CA GLN A 133 -1.42 -13.54 32.10
C GLN A 133 -1.35 -15.05 31.91
N ASP A 134 -0.56 -15.67 32.79
CA ASP A 134 -0.53 -17.07 33.19
C ASP A 134 -1.52 -17.94 32.38
N ALA A 135 -1.14 -18.27 31.15
CA ALA A 135 -1.81 -19.32 30.40
C ALA A 135 -1.31 -20.64 31.01
N ASP A 136 -2.23 -21.33 31.69
CA ASP A 136 -2.04 -22.64 32.29
C ASP A 136 -1.40 -23.63 31.27
N GLU A 137 -0.07 -23.77 31.30
CA GLU A 137 0.68 -24.85 30.65
C GLU A 137 0.39 -26.18 31.37
N ASP A 138 -0.74 -26.81 31.02
CA ASP A 138 -1.01 -28.20 31.39
C ASP A 138 -0.92 -29.11 30.14
N LYS A 139 0.28 -29.66 29.96
CA LYS A 139 0.59 -31.02 29.45
C LYS A 139 -0.03 -31.48 28.12
N LEU A 140 0.81 -31.51 27.08
CA LEU A 140 0.78 -32.60 26.10
C LEU A 140 2.21 -33.11 25.83
N ASP A 141 2.58 -34.13 26.59
CA ASP A 141 3.58 -35.12 26.18
C ASP A 141 2.93 -36.01 25.10
N GLU A 142 3.53 -36.17 23.92
CA GLU A 142 3.65 -37.49 23.26
C GLU A 142 4.55 -37.44 22.00
N GLU A 143 5.66 -38.18 22.14
CA GLU A 143 6.56 -38.78 21.14
C GLU A 143 6.15 -38.73 19.65
N PHE A 144 6.95 -38.00 18.85
CA PHE A 144 7.22 -38.37 17.46
C PHE A 144 8.74 -38.48 17.24
N SER A 145 9.19 -39.69 16.88
CA SER A 145 10.58 -40.00 16.57
C SER A 145 10.81 -39.96 15.05
N ASP A 146 11.50 -38.93 14.57
CA ASP A 146 11.97 -38.85 13.19
C ASP A 146 13.46 -39.23 13.09
N GLU A 147 13.74 -40.52 12.86
CA GLU A 147 15.05 -41.01 12.41
C GLU A 147 15.08 -41.16 10.88
N GLU A 148 15.19 -40.08 10.08
CA GLU A 148 15.70 -40.23 8.69
C GLU A 148 16.15 -38.93 7.96
N PHE A 149 16.97 -38.04 8.54
CA PHE A 149 17.70 -37.03 7.74
C PHE A 149 19.07 -36.66 8.34
N ALA A 150 20.00 -37.63 8.33
CA ALA A 150 21.40 -37.42 8.71
C ALA A 150 22.26 -37.10 7.48
N ASP A 151 22.54 -35.81 7.25
CA ASP A 151 23.86 -35.28 6.83
C ASP A 151 23.85 -33.76 6.53
N ALA A 152 23.12 -32.98 7.33
CA ALA A 152 23.31 -31.52 7.37
C ALA A 152 24.08 -31.13 8.64
N PRO A 153 25.13 -30.30 8.56
CA PRO A 153 25.89 -29.89 9.74
C PRO A 153 24.97 -29.17 10.73
N PRO A 154 25.12 -29.42 12.05
CA PRO A 154 24.29 -28.80 13.07
C PRO A 154 24.56 -27.30 13.10
N GLN A 155 23.56 -26.51 12.72
CA GLN A 155 23.57 -25.08 12.98
C GLN A 155 23.27 -24.87 14.47
N ARG A 156 24.23 -24.25 15.17
CA ARG A 156 24.06 -23.83 16.56
C ARG A 156 22.83 -22.95 16.65
N SER A 157 21.95 -23.29 17.58
CA SER A 157 20.90 -22.46 18.16
C SER A 157 21.48 -21.17 18.77
N GLN A 158 21.86 -20.23 17.91
CA GLN A 158 22.27 -18.86 18.25
C GLN A 158 21.26 -17.80 17.76
N THR A 159 20.04 -18.21 17.40
CA THR A 159 19.00 -17.32 16.85
C THR A 159 18.36 -16.39 17.89
N ARG A 160 18.81 -16.36 19.15
CA ARG A 160 18.03 -15.71 20.23
C ARG A 160 18.54 -14.36 20.75
N LEU A 161 19.54 -13.70 20.14
CA LEU A 161 20.17 -12.55 20.83
C LEU A 161 20.63 -11.35 19.99
N ILE A 162 20.31 -11.25 18.70
CA ILE A 162 20.56 -9.99 17.95
C ILE A 162 19.44 -9.79 16.92
N GLU A 163 18.22 -9.55 17.37
CA GLU A 163 17.31 -8.69 16.62
C GLU A 163 17.41 -7.32 17.28
N SER A 164 18.43 -6.54 16.90
CA SER A 164 18.33 -5.11 17.10
C SER A 164 17.07 -4.64 16.37
N LYS A 165 16.28 -3.80 17.04
CA LYS A 165 15.01 -3.22 16.58
C LYS A 165 15.04 -2.70 15.13
N GLU A 166 16.23 -2.33 14.64
CA GLU A 166 16.52 -1.83 13.29
C GLU A 166 16.53 -2.90 12.16
N GLU A 167 16.42 -4.21 12.47
CA GLU A 167 16.49 -5.29 11.46
C GLU A 167 15.20 -6.11 11.32
N ARG A 168 14.05 -5.57 11.72
CA ARG A 168 12.77 -6.24 11.42
C ARG A 168 12.53 -6.16 9.91
N LEU A 169 12.35 -7.32 9.28
CA LEU A 169 11.96 -7.49 7.86
C LEU A 169 10.50 -7.02 7.65
N GLY A 170 10.15 -5.84 8.18
CA GLY A 170 8.80 -5.28 8.20
C GLY A 170 7.75 -6.25 8.76
N ASP A 171 6.53 -6.06 8.29
CA ASP A 171 5.37 -6.94 8.51
C ASP A 171 5.28 -8.05 7.43
N ARG A 172 6.43 -8.45 6.86
CA ARG A 172 6.47 -9.51 5.84
C ARG A 172 5.92 -10.83 6.40
N PRO A 173 5.25 -11.65 5.58
CA PRO A 173 4.78 -12.96 6.00
C PRO A 173 5.93 -13.81 6.55
N GLU A 174 5.69 -14.55 7.64
CA GLU A 174 6.75 -15.32 8.30
C GLU A 174 7.26 -16.45 7.42
N THR A 175 6.36 -17.16 6.74
CA THR A 175 6.68 -18.32 5.92
C THR A 175 6.24 -18.18 4.46
N VAL A 176 6.82 -19.00 3.59
CA VAL A 176 6.39 -19.10 2.18
C VAL A 176 4.93 -19.55 2.05
N ARG A 177 4.40 -20.31 3.01
CA ARG A 177 2.98 -20.73 3.00
C ARG A 177 2.06 -19.54 3.24
N ASP A 178 2.35 -18.74 4.27
CA ASP A 178 1.58 -17.54 4.59
C ASP A 178 1.61 -16.56 3.42
N ALA A 179 2.80 -16.33 2.85
CA ALA A 179 2.98 -15.49 1.66
C ALA A 179 2.30 -16.04 0.38
N ALA A 180 1.92 -17.32 0.36
CA ALA A 180 1.19 -17.93 -0.74
C ALA A 180 -0.33 -17.95 -0.50
N GLY A 181 -0.82 -17.34 0.58
CA GLY A 181 -2.21 -17.40 1.01
C GLY A 181 -2.67 -18.79 1.46
N ILE A 182 -1.72 -19.65 1.90
CA ILE A 182 -2.03 -21.01 2.36
C ILE A 182 -2.02 -21.02 3.88
N TYR A 183 -3.20 -20.83 4.47
CA TYR A 183 -3.44 -20.92 5.90
C TYR A 183 -3.88 -22.34 6.28
N ASP A 184 -3.57 -22.76 7.51
CA ASP A 184 -4.02 -24.06 8.01
C ASP A 184 -5.52 -23.97 8.37
N GLU A 185 -6.31 -25.00 7.98
CA GLU A 185 -7.78 -25.01 8.09
C GLU A 185 -8.33 -24.73 9.50
N ASP A 186 -7.50 -24.94 10.53
CA ASP A 186 -7.88 -24.71 11.93
C ASP A 186 -7.90 -23.22 12.34
N GLU A 187 -7.36 -22.32 11.50
CA GLU A 187 -7.27 -20.87 11.79
C GLU A 187 -8.30 -20.01 11.03
N LEU A 188 -9.02 -20.59 10.07
CA LEU A 188 -10.00 -19.84 9.28
C LEU A 188 -11.38 -19.84 9.96
N ASP A 189 -12.00 -18.67 10.05
CA ASP A 189 -13.38 -18.54 10.49
C ASP A 189 -14.30 -19.29 9.51
N GLU A 190 -15.23 -20.13 10.01
CA GLU A 190 -16.11 -21.03 9.21
C GLU A 190 -16.97 -20.34 8.12
N ASP A 191 -16.92 -19.01 8.01
CA ASP A 191 -17.73 -18.19 7.10
C ASP A 191 -16.94 -17.62 5.89
N GLU A 192 -15.62 -17.80 5.80
CA GLU A 192 -14.84 -17.36 4.63
C GLU A 192 -14.89 -18.42 3.52
N GLU A 193 -15.44 -18.06 2.35
CA GLU A 193 -15.45 -18.95 1.18
C GLU A 193 -13.99 -19.23 0.79
N GLU A 194 -13.57 -20.49 0.81
CA GLU A 194 -12.23 -20.94 0.41
C GLU A 194 -12.00 -20.58 -1.07
N ASP A 195 -11.34 -19.45 -1.34
CA ASP A 195 -10.75 -19.20 -2.65
C ASP A 195 -9.71 -20.31 -2.93
N GLU A 196 -9.68 -20.84 -4.16
CA GLU A 196 -8.73 -21.91 -4.48
C GLU A 196 -7.29 -21.41 -4.23
N PRO A 197 -6.54 -22.02 -3.28
CA PRO A 197 -5.26 -21.48 -2.86
C PRO A 197 -4.29 -21.40 -4.04
N GLY A 198 -3.78 -20.20 -4.28
CA GLY A 198 -2.79 -19.90 -5.32
C GLY A 198 -3.35 -19.44 -6.68
N GLU A 199 -4.67 -19.21 -6.82
CA GLU A 199 -5.20 -18.41 -7.93
C GLU A 199 -5.16 -16.93 -7.56
N PHE A 200 -4.17 -16.21 -8.12
CA PHE A 200 -4.11 -14.76 -8.03
C PHE A 200 -5.07 -14.14 -9.04
N GLU A 201 -5.78 -13.08 -8.65
CA GLU A 201 -6.48 -12.26 -9.63
C GLU A 201 -5.47 -11.70 -10.65
N ASP A 202 -5.94 -11.45 -11.88
CA ASP A 202 -5.07 -11.02 -12.97
C ASP A 202 -4.33 -9.71 -12.65
N ASP A 203 -4.91 -8.86 -11.80
CA ASP A 203 -4.40 -7.53 -11.46
C ASP A 203 -3.81 -7.42 -10.04
N SER A 204 -3.81 -8.51 -9.25
CA SER A 204 -3.28 -8.46 -7.88
C SER A 204 -1.75 -8.28 -7.86
N PRO A 205 -1.24 -7.34 -7.03
CA PRO A 205 0.19 -7.23 -6.73
C PRO A 205 0.76 -8.56 -6.24
N ARG A 206 1.96 -8.91 -6.69
CA ARG A 206 2.62 -10.17 -6.31
C ARG A 206 4.14 -10.09 -6.37
N ALA A 207 4.80 -10.87 -5.54
CA ALA A 207 6.23 -11.14 -5.63
C ALA A 207 6.54 -12.25 -6.65
N TRP A 208 7.55 -12.04 -7.49
CA TRP A 208 8.00 -13.02 -8.48
C TRP A 208 9.25 -13.77 -8.03
N ILE A 209 9.18 -15.10 -7.96
CA ILE A 209 10.32 -15.94 -7.59
C ILE A 209 10.74 -16.80 -8.78
N THR A 210 12.05 -16.89 -9.04
CA THR A 210 12.61 -17.82 -10.03
C THR A 210 13.67 -18.74 -9.42
N LEU A 211 13.51 -20.05 -9.66
CA LEU A 211 14.46 -21.08 -9.25
C LEU A 211 15.14 -21.68 -10.49
N ILE A 212 16.48 -21.58 -10.55
CA ILE A 212 17.31 -22.10 -11.66
C ILE A 212 18.20 -23.21 -11.10
N ASN A 213 17.84 -24.47 -11.36
CA ASN A 213 18.57 -25.59 -10.80
C ASN A 213 19.97 -25.79 -11.42
N GLU A 214 20.75 -26.75 -10.91
CA GLU A 214 22.11 -27.02 -11.40
C GLU A 214 22.18 -27.39 -12.90
N GLN A 215 21.08 -27.92 -13.47
CA GLN A 215 20.95 -28.25 -14.88
C GLN A 215 20.50 -27.06 -15.74
N GLY A 216 20.19 -25.92 -15.14
CA GLY A 216 19.66 -24.74 -15.82
C GLY A 216 18.16 -24.81 -16.11
N VAL A 217 17.43 -25.72 -15.46
CA VAL A 217 15.96 -25.77 -15.56
C VAL A 217 15.38 -24.67 -14.69
N VAL A 218 14.53 -23.85 -15.31
CA VAL A 218 13.92 -22.68 -14.70
C VAL A 218 12.49 -22.99 -14.26
N ARG A 219 12.11 -22.53 -13.07
CA ARG A 219 10.75 -22.64 -12.52
C ARG A 219 10.37 -21.33 -11.84
N HIS A 220 9.16 -20.83 -12.09
CA HIS A 220 8.65 -19.62 -11.44
C HIS A 220 7.60 -19.95 -10.38
N ARG A 221 7.51 -19.10 -9.36
CA ARG A 221 6.48 -19.08 -8.32
C ARG A 221 6.03 -17.64 -8.10
N HIS A 222 4.78 -17.50 -7.66
CA HIS A 222 4.22 -16.23 -7.22
C HIS A 222 3.89 -16.36 -5.74
N LEU A 223 4.12 -15.27 -5.00
CA LEU A 223 3.66 -15.04 -3.64
C LEU A 223 2.99 -13.67 -3.63
N GLU A 224 2.20 -13.35 -2.62
CA GLU A 224 1.69 -11.98 -2.40
C GLU A 224 2.87 -11.03 -2.14
N GLU A 225 3.77 -11.43 -1.25
CA GLU A 225 5.01 -10.75 -0.89
C GLU A 225 6.13 -11.79 -0.66
N LEU A 226 7.41 -11.41 -0.71
CA LEU A 226 8.50 -12.30 -0.29
C LEU A 226 8.48 -12.51 1.23
N SER A 227 8.44 -13.78 1.63
CA SER A 227 8.41 -14.20 3.03
C SER A 227 9.76 -14.06 3.74
N ARG A 228 9.70 -13.86 5.05
CA ARG A 228 10.84 -13.69 5.95
C ARG A 228 11.80 -14.88 5.95
N ASP A 229 11.29 -16.10 5.95
CA ASP A 229 12.08 -17.34 5.94
C ASP A 229 13.01 -17.47 4.70
N LEU A 230 12.66 -16.87 3.56
CA LEU A 230 13.54 -16.79 2.37
C LEU A 230 14.76 -15.91 2.62
N PHE A 231 14.58 -14.77 3.29
CA PHE A 231 15.68 -13.87 3.65
C PHE A 231 16.61 -14.49 4.69
N LEU A 232 16.10 -15.37 5.54
CA LEU A 232 16.86 -16.02 6.61
C LEU A 232 17.52 -17.33 6.18
N CYS A 233 17.43 -17.70 4.89
CA CYS A 233 18.00 -18.95 4.36
C CYS A 233 17.42 -20.20 5.06
N ASP A 234 16.13 -20.20 5.40
CA ASP A 234 15.48 -21.39 5.96
C ASP A 234 15.37 -22.50 4.90
N LYS A 235 15.67 -23.74 5.30
CA LYS A 235 15.55 -24.91 4.42
C LYS A 235 14.10 -25.26 4.12
N ASN A 236 13.18 -24.98 5.03
CA ASN A 236 11.76 -25.25 4.87
C ASN A 236 11.16 -24.32 3.81
N ALA A 237 11.60 -23.07 3.72
CA ALA A 237 11.18 -22.11 2.68
C ALA A 237 11.30 -22.71 1.26
N PHE A 238 12.44 -23.34 0.94
CA PHE A 238 12.62 -23.97 -0.38
C PHE A 238 11.76 -25.21 -0.60
N ARG A 239 11.51 -26.00 0.44
CA ARG A 239 10.61 -27.16 0.34
C ARG A 239 9.19 -26.68 0.04
N GLN A 240 8.74 -25.64 0.73
CA GLN A 240 7.44 -25.01 0.53
C GLN A 240 7.34 -24.42 -0.89
N LEU A 241 8.33 -23.62 -1.34
CA LEU A 241 8.36 -23.09 -2.70
C LEU A 241 8.31 -24.18 -3.77
N LEU A 242 9.03 -25.28 -3.58
CA LEU A 242 9.02 -26.39 -4.53
C LEU A 242 7.69 -27.16 -4.56
N ALA A 243 6.96 -27.16 -3.45
CA ALA A 243 5.63 -27.76 -3.33
C ALA A 243 4.55 -26.93 -4.02
N LEU A 244 4.72 -25.61 -4.10
CA LEU A 244 3.83 -24.72 -4.87
C LEU A 244 3.78 -25.11 -6.35
N LYS A 245 2.62 -24.89 -6.98
CA LYS A 245 2.40 -25.09 -8.41
C LYS A 245 3.32 -24.15 -9.22
N PRO A 246 3.96 -24.62 -10.30
CA PRO A 246 4.67 -23.71 -11.21
C PRO A 246 3.72 -22.73 -11.88
N ASN A 247 4.15 -21.47 -11.95
CA ASN A 247 3.44 -20.40 -12.65
C ASN A 247 4.22 -19.92 -13.89
N ASP A 248 3.52 -19.23 -14.78
CA ASP A 248 4.11 -18.48 -15.89
C ASP A 248 4.76 -17.17 -15.39
N VAL A 249 5.54 -16.51 -16.23
CA VAL A 249 6.11 -15.19 -15.89
C VAL A 249 4.98 -14.15 -15.85
N PRO A 250 4.77 -13.46 -14.71
CA PRO A 250 3.71 -12.46 -14.58
C PRO A 250 4.09 -11.19 -15.35
N PRO A 251 3.14 -10.39 -15.86
CA PRO A 251 3.46 -9.09 -16.46
C PRO A 251 4.07 -8.14 -15.42
N GLU A 252 4.92 -7.19 -15.83
CA GLU A 252 5.59 -6.28 -14.88
C GLU A 252 4.61 -5.40 -14.08
N SER A 253 3.44 -5.08 -14.65
CA SER A 253 2.42 -4.21 -14.05
C SER A 253 1.86 -4.70 -12.70
N VAL A 254 2.05 -5.98 -12.37
CA VAL A 254 1.55 -6.60 -11.14
C VAL A 254 2.68 -7.11 -10.25
N VAL A 255 3.95 -6.86 -10.61
CA VAL A 255 5.09 -7.35 -9.84
C VAL A 255 5.72 -6.23 -9.03
N THR A 256 5.63 -6.36 -7.72
CA THR A 256 6.13 -5.36 -6.77
C THR A 256 7.60 -5.62 -6.40
N GLU A 257 7.98 -6.88 -6.34
CA GLU A 257 9.34 -7.32 -6.07
C GLU A 257 9.65 -8.67 -6.71
N GLY A 258 10.93 -8.99 -6.81
CA GLY A 258 11.34 -10.27 -7.35
C GLY A 258 12.70 -10.74 -6.87
N ILE A 259 12.82 -12.07 -6.77
CA ILE A 259 14.04 -12.75 -6.38
C ILE A 259 14.30 -13.95 -7.28
N TRP A 260 15.56 -14.18 -7.64
CA TRP A 260 15.95 -15.42 -8.31
C TRP A 260 17.11 -16.11 -7.62
N PHE A 261 17.11 -17.43 -7.70
CA PHE A 261 18.14 -18.30 -7.16
C PHE A 261 18.77 -19.13 -8.29
N ASP A 262 20.03 -18.86 -8.63
CA ASP A 262 20.84 -19.70 -9.52
C ASP A 262 21.71 -20.65 -8.69
N PHE A 263 21.23 -21.88 -8.53
CA PHE A 263 21.89 -22.91 -7.72
C PHE A 263 23.23 -23.35 -8.32
N LYS A 264 23.38 -23.27 -9.65
CA LYS A 264 24.63 -23.63 -10.33
C LYS A 264 25.73 -22.61 -10.05
N ARG A 265 25.38 -21.33 -10.08
CA ARG A 265 26.30 -20.21 -9.85
C ARG A 265 26.43 -19.82 -8.39
N ARG A 266 25.50 -20.26 -7.55
CA ARG A 266 25.31 -19.77 -6.16
C ARG A 266 25.12 -18.26 -6.16
N GLU A 267 24.21 -17.79 -6.99
CA GLU A 267 23.90 -16.37 -7.19
C GLU A 267 22.44 -16.12 -6.81
N ILE A 268 22.20 -15.03 -6.09
CA ILE A 268 20.87 -14.51 -5.78
C ILE A 268 20.79 -13.11 -6.37
N GLY A 269 19.79 -12.87 -7.19
CA GLY A 269 19.42 -11.50 -7.53
C GLY A 269 18.12 -11.12 -6.86
N TYR A 270 18.05 -9.89 -6.40
CA TYR A 270 16.91 -9.35 -5.67
C TYR A 270 16.64 -7.92 -6.14
N TRP A 271 15.36 -7.57 -6.27
CA TRP A 271 14.89 -6.25 -6.66
C TRP A 271 13.46 -6.03 -6.16
N GLY A 272 13.04 -4.77 -6.10
CA GLY A 272 11.70 -4.37 -5.68
C GLY A 272 11.65 -2.87 -5.43
N ASN A 273 10.68 -2.44 -4.63
CA ASN A 273 10.51 -1.05 -4.21
C ASN A 273 11.61 -0.57 -3.22
N HIS A 274 11.43 0.61 -2.61
CA HIS A 274 12.38 1.16 -1.66
C HIS A 274 12.53 0.31 -0.39
N GLN A 275 11.45 -0.32 0.08
CA GLN A 275 11.48 -1.26 1.21
C GLN A 275 12.37 -2.47 0.88
N ALA A 276 12.24 -3.04 -0.31
CA ALA A 276 13.09 -4.14 -0.75
C ALA A 276 14.59 -3.81 -0.69
N ARG A 277 14.99 -2.55 -0.96
CA ARG A 277 16.40 -2.14 -0.87
C ARG A 277 16.94 -2.21 0.56
N ARG A 278 16.10 -1.98 1.60
CA ARG A 278 16.48 -2.15 3.01
C ARG A 278 16.76 -3.62 3.33
N ASP A 279 15.89 -4.50 2.84
CA ASP A 279 15.90 -5.93 3.14
C ASP A 279 17.11 -6.67 2.52
N LEU A 280 17.72 -6.06 1.48
CA LEU A 280 18.92 -6.59 0.82
C LEU A 280 20.07 -6.87 1.81
N ALA A 281 20.26 -6.01 2.82
CA ALA A 281 21.31 -6.19 3.81
C ALA A 281 21.10 -7.46 4.65
N VAL A 282 19.84 -7.74 5.02
CA VAL A 282 19.46 -8.97 5.74
C VAL A 282 19.74 -10.18 4.86
N LEU A 283 19.32 -10.14 3.60
CA LEU A 283 19.55 -11.20 2.62
C LEU A 283 21.06 -11.51 2.48
N GLN A 284 21.89 -10.48 2.30
CA GLN A 284 23.35 -10.60 2.17
C GLN A 284 24.00 -11.25 3.42
N ARG A 285 23.54 -10.89 4.62
CA ARG A 285 24.08 -11.44 5.88
C ARG A 285 23.70 -12.90 6.09
N SER A 286 22.49 -13.30 5.72
CA SER A 286 22.01 -14.69 5.87
C SER A 286 22.62 -15.62 4.83
N TRP A 287 22.88 -15.11 3.62
CA TRP A 287 23.32 -15.89 2.46
C TRP A 287 24.83 -15.74 2.18
N GLN A 288 25.69 -15.79 3.20
CA GLN A 288 27.13 -15.49 3.09
C GLN A 288 27.94 -16.35 2.10
N GLN A 289 27.41 -17.52 1.73
CA GLN A 289 28.04 -18.44 0.78
C GLN A 289 27.58 -18.24 -0.67
N TRP A 290 26.69 -17.28 -0.90
CA TRP A 290 26.12 -16.95 -2.19
C TRP A 290 26.54 -15.54 -2.60
N HIS A 291 26.60 -15.29 -3.90
CA HIS A 291 26.72 -13.96 -4.44
C HIS A 291 25.34 -13.32 -4.51
N VAL A 292 25.01 -12.51 -3.51
CA VAL A 292 23.76 -11.74 -3.48
C VAL A 292 24.00 -10.38 -4.12
N GLN A 293 23.25 -10.07 -5.18
CA GLN A 293 23.32 -8.79 -5.89
C GLN A 293 21.94 -8.14 -6.00
N TRP A 294 21.94 -6.82 -6.09
CA TRP A 294 20.74 -6.07 -6.47
C TRP A 294 20.59 -6.05 -8.00
N ALA A 295 19.38 -6.25 -8.49
CA ALA A 295 19.07 -6.12 -9.91
C ALA A 295 18.68 -4.67 -10.23
N GLU A 296 19.62 -3.90 -10.77
CA GLU A 296 19.42 -2.45 -10.99
C GLU A 296 18.31 -2.15 -12.02
N ASN A 297 18.06 -3.04 -12.99
CA ASN A 297 16.94 -2.92 -13.93
C ASN A 297 15.74 -3.80 -13.54
N GLY A 298 15.69 -4.26 -12.29
CA GLY A 298 14.56 -4.99 -11.69
C GLY A 298 14.03 -6.14 -12.56
N TYR A 299 12.76 -6.04 -12.94
CA TYR A 299 12.04 -7.00 -13.76
C TYR A 299 12.78 -7.38 -15.06
N THR A 300 13.46 -6.43 -15.71
CA THR A 300 14.20 -6.67 -16.96
C THR A 300 15.41 -7.58 -16.72
N ASP A 301 16.17 -7.34 -15.65
CA ASP A 301 17.31 -8.19 -15.29
C ASP A 301 16.84 -9.60 -14.90
N HIS A 302 15.72 -9.69 -14.17
CA HIS A 302 15.11 -10.96 -13.79
C HIS A 302 14.65 -11.77 -15.01
N CYS A 303 13.99 -11.13 -15.99
CA CYS A 303 13.66 -11.78 -17.27
C CYS A 303 14.90 -12.27 -18.02
N ALA A 304 15.97 -11.47 -18.06
CA ALA A 304 17.20 -11.82 -18.76
C ALA A 304 17.87 -13.08 -18.18
N VAL A 305 17.77 -13.28 -16.86
CA VAL A 305 18.33 -14.46 -16.17
C VAL A 305 17.38 -15.66 -16.23
N SER A 306 16.07 -15.43 -16.21
CA SER A 306 15.07 -16.49 -16.15
C SER A 306 14.84 -17.18 -17.50
N GLY A 307 15.02 -16.49 -18.62
CA GLY A 307 15.01 -17.08 -19.96
C GLY A 307 13.72 -16.85 -20.77
N PRO A 308 12.50 -17.04 -20.23
CA PRO A 308 11.28 -16.55 -20.87
C PRO A 308 11.27 -15.03 -20.97
N ILE A 309 10.65 -14.52 -22.03
CA ILE A 309 10.43 -13.10 -22.21
C ILE A 309 9.17 -12.76 -21.42
N GLY A 310 9.33 -12.10 -20.26
CA GLY A 310 8.23 -11.43 -19.58
C GLY A 310 7.66 -10.27 -20.41
N ILE A 311 6.59 -9.65 -19.93
CA ILE A 311 5.97 -8.49 -20.57
C ILE A 311 6.37 -7.26 -19.76
N PRO A 312 7.47 -6.57 -20.11
CA PRO A 312 7.88 -5.37 -19.41
C PRO A 312 6.86 -4.26 -19.64
N MET A 313 6.61 -3.49 -18.59
CA MET A 313 5.77 -2.30 -18.59
C MET A 313 6.49 -1.20 -19.38
N THR A 314 5.74 -0.50 -20.23
CA THR A 314 6.22 0.68 -20.95
C THR A 314 6.22 1.90 -20.04
N ASP A 315 6.95 2.97 -20.42
CA ASP A 315 6.91 4.22 -19.66
C ASP A 315 5.52 4.87 -19.76
N GLU A 316 4.81 4.69 -20.88
CA GLU A 316 3.43 5.14 -21.08
C GLU A 316 2.47 4.50 -20.07
N GLU A 317 2.54 3.18 -19.91
CA GLU A 317 1.72 2.44 -18.93
C GLU A 317 2.08 2.86 -17.51
N ALA A 318 3.38 2.97 -17.18
CA ALA A 318 3.82 3.36 -15.85
C ALA A 318 3.41 4.79 -15.50
N LEU A 319 3.42 5.70 -16.47
CA LEU A 319 2.95 7.07 -16.26
C LEU A 319 1.42 7.17 -16.23
N ALA A 320 0.70 6.24 -16.87
CA ALA A 320 -0.76 6.23 -16.85
C ALA A 320 -1.32 6.01 -15.44
N THR A 321 -0.62 5.26 -14.58
CA THR A 321 -1.00 5.08 -13.17
C THR A 321 -0.83 6.35 -12.33
N LEU A 322 0.13 7.21 -12.68
CA LEU A 322 0.44 8.45 -11.94
C LEU A 322 -0.33 9.67 -12.45
N THR A 323 -0.61 9.71 -13.76
CA THR A 323 -1.08 10.91 -14.46
C THR A 323 -2.42 11.45 -13.95
N PRO A 324 -3.46 10.62 -13.70
CA PRO A 324 -4.72 11.10 -13.12
C PRO A 324 -4.50 11.83 -11.80
N ARG A 325 -3.66 11.27 -10.92
CA ARG A 325 -3.32 11.86 -9.63
C ARG A 325 -2.54 13.15 -9.78
N ILE A 326 -1.53 13.19 -10.65
CA ILE A 326 -0.75 14.42 -10.93
C ILE A 326 -1.64 15.55 -11.46
N LEU A 327 -2.54 15.24 -12.39
CA LEU A 327 -3.44 16.22 -13.02
C LEU A 327 -4.62 16.64 -12.15
N SER A 328 -4.97 15.86 -11.12
CA SER A 328 -6.03 16.20 -10.18
C SER A 328 -5.70 17.47 -9.38
N THR A 329 -6.56 18.48 -9.50
CA THR A 329 -6.51 19.72 -8.69
C THR A 329 -7.50 19.69 -7.53
N LYS A 330 -8.22 18.58 -7.35
CA LYS A 330 -9.21 18.43 -6.29
C LYS A 330 -8.50 18.14 -4.97
N ARG A 331 -8.95 18.81 -3.90
CA ARG A 331 -8.70 18.32 -2.54
C ARG A 331 -9.41 16.99 -2.39
N ILE A 332 -8.80 16.07 -1.65
CA ILE A 332 -9.54 14.91 -1.15
C ILE A 332 -10.66 15.48 -0.28
N ASP A 333 -11.88 15.31 -0.76
CA ASP A 333 -13.07 15.58 0.02
C ASP A 333 -13.57 14.22 0.51
N LEU A 334 -13.18 13.85 1.74
CA LEU A 334 -13.69 12.62 2.34
C LEU A 334 -15.21 12.64 2.44
N GLY A 335 -15.85 13.80 2.45
CA GLY A 335 -17.30 13.91 2.34
C GLY A 335 -17.82 13.36 1.01
N ASN A 336 -17.09 13.57 -0.08
CA ASN A 336 -17.42 12.98 -1.39
C ASN A 336 -17.08 11.49 -1.45
N ILE A 337 -15.92 11.06 -0.95
CA ILE A 337 -15.50 9.64 -0.89
C ILE A 337 -16.47 8.83 -0.03
N ILE A 338 -16.71 9.27 1.20
CA ILE A 338 -17.70 8.65 2.11
C ILE A 338 -19.11 8.81 1.56
N GLY A 339 -19.40 9.89 0.83
CA GLY A 339 -20.67 10.09 0.13
C GLY A 339 -20.90 9.09 -0.99
N ALA A 340 -19.85 8.76 -1.73
CA ALA A 340 -19.76 7.81 -2.82
C ALA A 340 -19.83 6.36 -2.33
N LEU A 341 -18.92 5.98 -1.43
CA LEU A 341 -18.95 4.70 -0.71
C LEU A 341 -20.29 4.52 0.01
N GLY A 342 -20.74 5.55 0.74
CA GLY A 342 -22.06 5.56 1.37
C GLY A 342 -23.21 5.49 0.37
N GLY A 343 -23.02 5.93 -0.87
CA GLY A 343 -23.97 5.79 -1.97
C GLY A 343 -24.05 4.35 -2.46
N GLN A 344 -22.92 3.67 -2.66
CA GLN A 344 -22.87 2.25 -3.01
C GLN A 344 -23.39 1.38 -1.87
N LEU A 345 -22.94 1.62 -0.64
CA LEU A 345 -23.39 0.93 0.56
C LEU A 345 -24.89 1.18 0.79
N LYS A 346 -25.41 2.39 0.53
CA LYS A 346 -26.86 2.63 0.49
C LYS A 346 -27.55 1.80 -0.58
N LYS A 347 -27.01 1.66 -1.79
CA LYS A 347 -27.61 0.80 -2.82
C LYS A 347 -27.66 -0.65 -2.36
N THR A 348 -26.57 -1.17 -1.78
CA THR A 348 -26.51 -2.55 -1.25
C THR A 348 -27.46 -2.75 -0.07
N VAL A 349 -27.46 -1.84 0.90
CA VAL A 349 -28.39 -1.89 2.04
C VAL A 349 -29.85 -1.74 1.57
N VAL A 350 -30.15 -0.88 0.60
CA VAL A 350 -31.51 -0.75 0.04
C VAL A 350 -31.94 -2.03 -0.67
N LYS A 351 -31.04 -2.70 -1.42
CA LYS A 351 -31.32 -4.02 -2.01
C LYS A 351 -31.58 -5.07 -0.92
N GLY A 352 -30.75 -5.13 0.12
CA GLY A 352 -30.90 -6.04 1.25
C GLY A 352 -32.21 -5.81 2.02
N VAL A 353 -32.53 -4.55 2.36
CA VAL A 353 -33.78 -4.17 3.02
C VAL A 353 -35.00 -4.48 2.13
N GLY A 354 -34.88 -4.28 0.81
CA GLY A 354 -35.91 -4.65 -0.16
C GLY A 354 -36.18 -6.16 -0.16
N CYS A 355 -35.12 -6.98 -0.24
CA CYS A 355 -35.20 -8.44 -0.18
C CYS A 355 -35.82 -8.91 1.15
N LEU A 356 -35.34 -8.39 2.28
CA LEU A 356 -35.87 -8.70 3.61
C LEU A 356 -37.35 -8.33 3.74
N THR A 357 -37.76 -7.18 3.19
CA THR A 357 -39.16 -6.74 3.20
C THR A 357 -40.05 -7.71 2.41
N VAL A 358 -39.58 -8.19 1.25
CA VAL A 358 -40.27 -9.21 0.45
C VAL A 358 -40.39 -10.52 1.23
N LEU A 359 -39.32 -10.98 1.87
CA LEU A 359 -39.32 -12.20 2.69
C LEU A 359 -40.30 -12.11 3.87
N ILE A 360 -40.42 -10.94 4.52
CA ILE A 360 -41.37 -10.72 5.60
C ILE A 360 -42.83 -10.63 5.08
N CYS A 361 -43.04 -10.04 3.90
CA CYS A 361 -44.38 -9.85 3.34
C CYS A 361 -44.95 -11.10 2.66
N LEU A 362 -44.09 -11.99 2.14
CA LEU A 362 -44.50 -13.18 1.39
C LEU A 362 -45.38 -14.15 2.22
N PRO A 363 -45.05 -14.51 3.48
CA PRO A 363 -45.91 -15.35 4.31
C PRO A 363 -47.29 -14.73 4.58
N VAL A 364 -47.34 -13.40 4.78
CA VAL A 364 -48.58 -12.66 5.03
C VAL A 364 -49.48 -12.70 3.80
N LEU A 365 -48.88 -12.55 2.61
CA LEU A 365 -49.59 -12.61 1.33
C LEU A 365 -50.15 -14.01 1.06
N LEU A 366 -49.33 -15.06 1.26
CA LEU A 366 -49.75 -16.46 1.12
C LEU A 366 -50.90 -16.80 2.08
N PHE A 367 -50.80 -16.39 3.34
CA PHE A 367 -51.85 -16.60 4.32
C PHE A 367 -53.16 -15.88 3.93
N GLY A 368 -53.06 -14.63 3.47
CA GLY A 368 -54.20 -13.86 2.97
C GLY A 368 -54.92 -14.54 1.81
N LEU A 369 -54.15 -15.14 0.89
CA LEU A 369 -54.64 -15.86 -0.29
C LEU A 369 -55.33 -17.18 0.10
N ILE A 370 -54.72 -17.97 0.99
CA ILE A 370 -55.29 -19.24 1.48
C ILE A 370 -56.56 -19.00 2.31
N ALA A 371 -56.58 -17.96 3.15
CA ALA A 371 -57.70 -17.64 4.03
C ALA A 371 -58.83 -16.85 3.34
N GLY A 372 -58.67 -16.43 2.08
CA GLY A 372 -59.64 -15.59 1.36
C GLY A 372 -59.79 -14.17 1.92
N LYS A 373 -58.82 -13.69 2.72
CA LYS A 373 -58.84 -12.38 3.40
C LYS A 373 -57.79 -11.42 2.83
N MET A 374 -57.77 -11.28 1.51
CA MET A 374 -56.76 -10.46 0.80
C MET A 374 -56.69 -9.00 1.28
N GLN A 375 -57.84 -8.40 1.64
CA GLN A 375 -57.88 -7.01 2.09
C GLN A 375 -57.13 -6.80 3.41
N ALA A 376 -57.23 -7.75 4.34
CA ALA A 376 -56.50 -7.70 5.61
C ALA A 376 -54.99 -7.90 5.41
N ALA A 377 -54.61 -8.84 4.53
CA ALA A 377 -53.20 -9.08 4.20
C ALA A 377 -52.53 -7.86 3.56
N LEU A 378 -53.22 -7.16 2.64
CA LEU A 378 -52.69 -5.93 2.02
C LEU A 378 -52.50 -4.80 3.04
N ILE A 379 -53.42 -4.64 3.99
CA ILE A 379 -53.28 -3.65 5.08
C ILE A 379 -52.05 -3.98 5.93
N THR A 380 -51.87 -5.25 6.32
CA THR A 380 -50.71 -5.69 7.10
C THR A 380 -49.39 -5.45 6.36
N ILE A 381 -49.33 -5.78 5.06
CA ILE A 381 -48.15 -5.50 4.22
C ILE A 381 -47.86 -4.00 4.19
N GLY A 382 -48.88 -3.16 4.00
CA GLY A 382 -48.74 -1.70 4.02
C GLY A 382 -48.15 -1.20 5.34
N VAL A 383 -48.60 -1.72 6.48
CA VAL A 383 -48.06 -1.38 7.81
C VAL A 383 -46.60 -1.81 7.95
N VAL A 384 -46.24 -3.01 7.50
CA VAL A 384 -44.86 -3.52 7.54
C VAL A 384 -43.94 -2.63 6.70
N VAL A 385 -44.33 -2.31 5.46
CA VAL A 385 -43.52 -1.47 4.55
C VAL A 385 -43.31 -0.08 5.15
N VAL A 386 -44.36 0.54 5.70
CA VAL A 386 -44.24 1.84 6.38
C VAL A 386 -43.34 1.74 7.62
N GLY A 387 -43.48 0.67 8.42
CA GLY A 387 -42.64 0.42 9.58
C GLY A 387 -41.16 0.30 9.23
N VAL A 388 -40.82 -0.51 8.22
CA VAL A 388 -39.45 -0.67 7.73
C VAL A 388 -38.89 0.65 7.22
N ALA A 389 -39.67 1.42 6.44
CA ALA A 389 -39.26 2.73 5.95
C ALA A 389 -38.96 3.73 7.09
N ILE A 390 -39.77 3.72 8.16
CA ILE A 390 -39.54 4.55 9.36
C ILE A 390 -38.27 4.12 10.07
N VAL A 391 -38.08 2.82 10.33
CA VAL A 391 -36.87 2.29 11.00
C VAL A 391 -35.62 2.65 10.20
N PHE A 392 -35.65 2.45 8.88
CA PHE A 392 -34.55 2.83 7.99
C PHE A 392 -34.21 4.33 8.09
N LYS A 393 -35.22 5.21 8.09
CA LYS A 393 -35.01 6.66 8.26
C LYS A 393 -34.47 7.03 9.64
N LEU A 394 -34.82 6.29 10.69
CA LEU A 394 -34.27 6.50 12.04
C LEU A 394 -32.79 6.06 12.11
N VAL A 395 -32.44 4.94 11.50
CA VAL A 395 -31.04 4.48 11.39
C VAL A 395 -30.22 5.48 10.59
N GLU A 396 -30.72 5.95 9.44
CA GLU A 396 -30.06 6.96 8.62
C GLU A 396 -29.80 8.26 9.41
N ARG A 397 -30.80 8.74 10.17
CA ARG A 397 -30.64 9.93 11.03
C ARG A 397 -29.64 9.71 12.16
N LYS A 398 -29.66 8.53 12.80
CA LYS A 398 -28.74 8.19 13.90
C LYS A 398 -27.30 8.09 13.38
N PHE A 399 -27.10 7.50 12.20
CA PHE A 399 -25.79 7.41 11.56
C PHE A 399 -25.28 8.79 11.15
N LYS A 400 -26.11 9.62 10.50
CA LYS A 400 -25.76 11.02 10.17
C LYS A 400 -25.37 11.84 11.40
N ARG A 401 -26.10 11.68 12.51
CA ARG A 401 -25.79 12.37 13.76
C ARG A 401 -24.48 11.87 14.36
N LYS A 402 -24.29 10.55 14.45
CA LYS A 402 -23.02 9.96 14.92
C LYS A 402 -21.84 10.38 14.06
N PHE A 403 -22.01 10.47 12.74
CA PHE A 403 -20.98 10.91 11.82
C PHE A 403 -20.64 12.40 11.99
N ASN A 404 -21.66 13.26 12.14
CA ASN A 404 -21.44 14.68 12.41
C ASN A 404 -20.81 14.94 13.79
N ASP A 405 -21.10 14.08 14.77
CA ASP A 405 -20.58 14.19 16.13
C ASP A 405 -19.24 13.43 16.32
N SER A 406 -18.83 12.58 15.36
CA SER A 406 -17.55 11.88 15.41
C SER A 406 -16.40 12.81 15.02
N SER A 407 -15.18 12.39 15.33
CA SER A 407 -13.95 13.07 14.91
C SER A 407 -13.96 13.40 13.41
N ILE A 408 -14.41 12.47 12.58
CA ILE A 408 -14.58 12.64 11.12
C ILE A 408 -15.46 13.85 10.76
N GLY A 409 -16.61 14.01 11.43
CA GLY A 409 -17.52 15.13 11.18
C GLY A 409 -16.99 16.49 11.68
N MET A 410 -16.19 16.49 12.75
CA MET A 410 -15.46 17.70 13.17
C MET A 410 -14.37 18.05 12.15
N PHE A 411 -13.62 17.07 11.66
CA PHE A 411 -12.57 17.30 10.67
C PHE A 411 -13.08 17.89 9.35
N ALA A 412 -14.25 17.45 8.87
CA ALA A 412 -14.87 18.03 7.68
C ALA A 412 -15.19 19.52 7.86
N ARG A 413 -15.54 19.97 9.07
CA ARG A 413 -15.82 21.39 9.36
C ARG A 413 -14.57 22.24 9.47
N ASP A 414 -13.49 21.68 10.02
CA ASP A 414 -12.21 22.39 10.09
C ASP A 414 -11.61 22.57 8.68
N GLN A 415 -11.91 21.67 7.75
CA GLN A 415 -11.48 21.77 6.36
C GLN A 415 -12.08 22.99 5.64
N ASP A 416 -13.34 23.35 5.94
CA ASP A 416 -13.99 24.57 5.45
C ASP A 416 -13.31 25.85 5.98
N ALA A 417 -12.69 25.79 7.17
CA ALA A 417 -11.94 26.93 7.70
C ALA A 417 -10.57 27.10 7.01
N ALA A 418 -10.04 26.04 6.40
CA ALA A 418 -8.78 26.04 5.63
C ALA A 418 -8.94 26.45 4.15
N GLU A 419 -10.08 27.06 3.78
CA GLU A 419 -10.42 27.52 2.41
C GLU A 419 -9.45 28.55 1.79
N THR A 420 -8.50 29.09 2.56
CA THR A 420 -7.58 30.12 2.06
C THR A 420 -6.40 29.56 1.27
N ARG A 421 -6.02 28.30 1.47
CA ARG A 421 -4.88 27.67 0.79
C ARG A 421 -5.31 27.01 -0.52
N ALA A 422 -4.49 27.09 -1.57
CA ALA A 422 -4.72 26.34 -2.79
C ALA A 422 -4.79 24.82 -2.51
N PRO A 423 -5.60 24.06 -3.28
CA PRO A 423 -5.82 22.64 -3.01
C PRO A 423 -4.58 21.76 -3.24
N VAL A 424 -3.70 22.18 -4.13
CA VAL A 424 -2.48 21.47 -4.54
C VAL A 424 -1.41 22.47 -4.96
N ALA A 425 -0.15 22.05 -4.98
CA ALA A 425 0.90 22.80 -5.64
C ALA A 425 0.76 22.80 -7.18
N GLY A 426 1.36 23.81 -7.82
CA GLY A 426 1.36 23.96 -9.28
C GLY A 426 0.12 24.67 -9.85
N PRO A 427 -0.09 24.62 -11.17
CA PRO A 427 -1.23 25.28 -11.83
C PRO A 427 -2.56 24.68 -11.39
N LEU A 428 -3.54 25.54 -11.11
CA LEU A 428 -4.91 25.13 -10.75
C LEU A 428 -5.83 25.01 -11.96
N ASP A 429 -5.51 25.70 -13.06
CA ASP A 429 -6.24 25.54 -14.32
C ASP A 429 -5.88 24.20 -14.97
N PRO A 430 -6.86 23.33 -15.29
CA PRO A 430 -6.58 22.02 -15.85
C PRO A 430 -5.82 22.05 -17.18
N ALA A 431 -6.09 23.03 -18.03
CA ALA A 431 -5.41 23.13 -19.33
C ALA A 431 -3.94 23.58 -19.15
N GLU A 432 -3.69 24.57 -18.29
CA GLU A 432 -2.33 24.97 -17.93
C GLU A 432 -1.55 23.83 -17.27
N ARG A 433 -2.18 23.10 -16.34
CA ARG A 433 -1.55 21.96 -15.64
C ARG A 433 -1.12 20.87 -16.61
N ARG A 434 -1.99 20.49 -17.56
CA ARG A 434 -1.67 19.53 -18.63
C ARG A 434 -0.55 20.02 -19.53
N ALA A 435 -0.59 21.29 -19.94
CA ALA A 435 0.47 21.87 -20.76
C ALA A 435 1.83 21.89 -20.06
N ARG A 436 1.86 22.17 -18.74
CA ARG A 436 3.10 22.11 -17.94
C ARG A 436 3.58 20.68 -17.73
N LEU A 437 2.68 19.72 -17.49
CA LEU A 437 3.06 18.31 -17.37
C LEU A 437 3.67 17.81 -18.68
N ASP A 438 3.07 18.14 -19.83
CA ASP A 438 3.62 17.76 -21.15
C ASP A 438 5.00 18.37 -21.41
N GLN A 439 5.24 19.61 -20.99
CA GLN A 439 6.57 20.23 -21.03
C GLN A 439 7.57 19.53 -20.12
N LEU A 440 7.15 19.12 -18.93
CA LEU A 440 7.99 18.40 -17.98
C LEU A 440 8.35 17.00 -18.50
N LEU A 441 7.37 16.26 -19.04
CA LEU A 441 7.56 14.97 -19.69
C LEU A 441 8.58 15.07 -20.83
N LEU A 442 8.42 16.07 -21.70
CA LEU A 442 9.37 16.32 -22.79
C LEU A 442 10.79 16.63 -22.28
N ALA A 443 10.91 17.42 -21.22
CA ALA A 443 12.19 17.75 -20.61
C ALA A 443 12.87 16.54 -19.95
N ALA A 444 12.07 15.62 -19.40
CA ALA A 444 12.51 14.36 -18.82
C ALA A 444 12.85 13.29 -19.88
N GLY A 445 12.54 13.54 -21.16
CA GLY A 445 12.70 12.54 -22.23
C GLY A 445 11.66 11.42 -22.16
N LEU A 446 10.53 11.65 -21.49
CA LEU A 446 9.43 10.71 -21.32
C LEU A 446 8.37 10.89 -22.43
N PRO A 447 7.50 9.89 -22.63
CA PRO A 447 6.41 9.96 -23.61
C PRO A 447 5.51 11.18 -23.42
N PRO A 448 4.94 11.76 -24.49
CA PRO A 448 4.05 12.90 -24.37
C PRO A 448 2.70 12.49 -23.76
N LEU A 449 1.99 13.45 -23.17
CA LEU A 449 0.75 13.19 -22.42
C LEU A 449 -0.31 12.46 -23.25
N GLN A 450 -0.41 12.77 -24.55
CA GLN A 450 -1.36 12.14 -25.48
C GLN A 450 -1.16 10.62 -25.65
N ASP A 451 0.06 10.12 -25.43
CA ASP A 451 0.39 8.71 -25.61
C ASP A 451 0.09 7.95 -24.31
N ILE A 452 0.41 8.56 -23.16
CA ILE A 452 0.09 8.07 -21.82
C ILE A 452 -1.43 7.89 -21.64
N GLU A 453 -2.24 8.86 -22.07
CA GLU A 453 -3.69 8.82 -21.92
C GLU A 453 -4.41 7.67 -22.63
N LYS A 454 -3.74 7.00 -23.57
CA LYS A 454 -4.29 5.81 -24.22
C LYS A 454 -4.28 4.58 -23.29
N HIS A 455 -3.52 4.65 -22.20
CA HIS A 455 -3.33 3.59 -21.22
C HIS A 455 -4.01 3.89 -19.88
N VAL A 456 -4.62 5.06 -19.72
CA VAL A 456 -5.37 5.39 -18.50
C VAL A 456 -6.70 4.63 -18.53
N ASP A 457 -6.94 3.80 -17.52
CA ASP A 457 -8.21 3.10 -17.36
C ASP A 457 -9.32 4.10 -16.98
N GLU A 458 -10.41 4.12 -17.75
CA GLU A 458 -11.58 4.95 -17.46
C GLU A 458 -12.24 4.57 -16.12
N ASP A 459 -12.12 3.31 -15.72
CA ASP A 459 -12.66 2.82 -14.45
C ASP A 459 -11.82 3.26 -13.24
N ASP A 460 -10.51 3.46 -13.42
CA ASP A 460 -9.62 3.97 -12.37
C ASP A 460 -9.86 5.45 -12.07
N GLU A 461 -10.17 6.27 -13.09
CA GLU A 461 -10.58 7.67 -12.85
C GLU A 461 -11.79 7.77 -11.91
N LEU A 462 -12.72 6.79 -12.00
CA LEU A 462 -13.87 6.73 -11.12
C LEU A 462 -13.53 6.18 -9.76
N LYS A 463 -12.73 5.11 -9.66
CA LYS A 463 -12.30 4.56 -8.36
C LYS A 463 -11.52 5.60 -7.54
N GLU A 464 -10.67 6.40 -8.17
CA GLU A 464 -9.84 7.39 -7.47
C GLU A 464 -10.59 8.67 -7.08
N LEU A 465 -11.75 8.95 -7.68
CA LEU A 465 -12.62 10.07 -7.28
C LEU A 465 -13.60 9.69 -6.16
N LEU A 466 -13.79 8.39 -5.89
CA LEU A 466 -14.76 7.83 -4.94
C LEU A 466 -14.08 7.33 -3.68
#